data_AF-A0A7C6SNR3-F1
#
_entry.id   AF-A0A7C6SNR3-F1
#
_cell.length_a   1.000
_cell.length_b   1.000
_cell.length_c   1.000
_cell.angle_alpha   90.00
_cell.angle_beta   90.00
_cell.angle_gamma   90.00
#
_symmetry.space_group_name_H-M   'P 1'
#
loop_
_entity.id
_entity.type
_entity.pdbx_description
1 polymer ?
#
loop_
_entity_poly.entity_id
_entity_poly.type
_entity_poly.pdbx_seq_one_letter_code
_entity_poly.pdbx_strand_id
1 'polypeptide(L)'
;TVNRHCIDFLREGTFDRLLLLQEDSQPLGFHRMEQDALRARMADVSGTGKIALHNGTDEGGCLCAASLAQHPLKLYVETLGRPSCNFIAKYEDRPFDENIRSSCAFAGIELTTWDEADKVLLVLPPDTEPQQDVLAADTSYSVADAMRDGRLADRVVDKLRRGKPVGLLDVRYANGGAMRFMETLARRCDVLSLSAYAAWNTASNALGTILAQLQLGQGGQANNIFTLERLLDDLIYQSRVRSQLRTALAALGEDVLSLKDKQRAEQHLNTLMEQAVQSSPLFRERQIQARYALPWPRIFEASVTAGGRPL
;
A
#
# COMPACT_ATOMS: atom_id res chain seq x y z
N THR A 1 23.96 16.34 6.07
CA THR A 1 23.99 17.53 6.95
C THR A 1 22.60 18.01 7.27
N VAL A 2 21.67 18.11 6.30
CA VAL A 2 20.26 18.46 6.53
C VAL A 2 19.58 17.58 7.59
N ASN A 3 19.59 16.26 7.44
CA ASN A 3 18.97 15.32 8.39
C ASN A 3 19.45 15.51 9.84
N ARG A 4 20.74 15.83 10.04
CA ARG A 4 21.30 16.08 11.37
C ARG A 4 20.78 17.38 11.99
N HIS A 5 20.65 18.44 11.19
CA HIS A 5 20.04 19.70 11.65
C HIS A 5 18.55 19.53 11.96
N CYS A 6 17.80 18.73 11.20
CA CYS A 6 16.41 18.43 11.53
C CYS A 6 16.27 17.75 12.90
N ILE A 7 17.20 16.85 13.26
CA ILE A 7 17.24 16.24 14.61
C ILE A 7 17.50 17.31 15.67
N ASP A 8 18.37 18.28 15.40
CA ASP A 8 18.67 19.37 16.34
C ASP A 8 17.46 20.30 16.51
N PHE A 9 16.75 20.64 15.43
CA PHE A 9 15.50 21.39 15.50
C PHE A 9 14.40 20.68 16.30
N LEU A 10 14.32 19.34 16.22
CA LEU A 10 13.43 18.55 17.07
C LEU A 10 13.80 18.71 18.55
N ARG A 11 15.10 18.65 18.90
CA ARG A 11 15.55 18.84 20.29
C ARG A 11 15.26 20.24 20.82
N GLU A 12 15.41 21.24 19.95
CA GLU A 12 15.10 22.64 20.26
C GLU A 12 13.59 22.90 20.38
N GLY A 13 12.74 21.92 20.05
CA GLY A 13 11.28 22.05 20.11
C GLY A 13 10.69 22.86 18.95
N THR A 14 11.40 22.97 17.83
CA THR A 14 10.90 23.64 16.61
C THR A 14 9.75 22.87 15.98
N PHE A 15 9.78 21.54 16.06
CA PHE A 15 8.71 20.65 15.63
C PHE A 15 8.43 19.63 16.73
N ASP A 16 7.20 19.12 16.83
CA ASP A 16 6.83 18.11 17.83
C ASP A 16 7.30 16.70 17.46
N ARG A 17 7.40 16.43 16.15
CA ARG A 17 7.77 15.14 15.58
C ARG A 17 8.65 15.31 14.34
N LEU A 18 9.52 14.33 14.09
CA LEU A 18 10.38 14.24 12.92
C LEU A 18 10.31 12.83 12.32
N LEU A 19 9.94 12.74 11.05
CA LEU A 19 10.03 11.50 10.28
C LEU A 19 11.15 11.64 9.27
N LEU A 20 12.19 10.81 9.41
CA LEU A 20 13.23 10.65 8.41
C LEU A 20 12.87 9.46 7.52
N LEU A 21 12.94 9.67 6.21
CA LEU A 21 12.48 8.72 5.20
C LEU A 21 13.66 8.24 4.38
N GLN A 22 13.63 6.96 4.02
CA GLN A 22 14.63 6.31 3.18
C GLN A 22 14.01 5.93 1.85
N GLU A 23 14.70 6.29 0.77
CA GLU A 23 14.40 5.85 -0.59
C GLU A 23 14.72 4.36 -0.81
N ASP A 24 14.23 3.83 -1.92
CA ASP A 24 14.52 2.53 -2.49
C ASP A 24 15.94 2.06 -2.20
N SER A 25 16.00 0.93 -1.53
CA SER A 25 17.22 0.40 -0.92
C SER A 25 17.33 -1.11 -1.15
N GLN A 26 18.47 -1.64 -0.73
CA GLN A 26 18.74 -3.06 -0.63
C GLN A 26 19.20 -3.33 0.81
N PRO A 27 19.16 -4.58 1.31
CA PRO A 27 19.64 -4.89 2.65
C PRO A 27 21.07 -4.42 2.95
N LEU A 28 21.90 -4.32 1.91
CA LEU A 28 23.28 -3.85 2.00
C LEU A 28 23.47 -2.68 1.03
N GLY A 29 24.10 -1.60 1.51
CA GLY A 29 24.45 -0.44 0.68
C GLY A 29 25.01 0.72 1.49
N PHE A 30 25.45 1.79 0.81
CA PHE A 30 26.05 2.97 1.47
C PHE A 30 25.09 3.69 2.41
N HIS A 31 23.78 3.61 2.16
CA HIS A 31 22.75 4.20 3.02
C HIS A 31 22.86 3.68 4.46
N ARG A 32 23.31 2.44 4.70
CA ARG A 32 23.52 1.87 6.04
C ARG A 32 24.47 2.71 6.89
N MET A 33 25.54 3.24 6.31
CA MET A 33 26.47 4.11 7.02
C MET A 33 25.81 5.42 7.46
N GLU A 34 24.95 5.98 6.61
CA GLU A 34 24.15 7.15 6.98
C GLU A 34 23.13 6.81 8.07
N GLN A 35 22.43 5.68 7.95
CA GLN A 35 21.50 5.23 8.97
C GLN A 35 22.17 5.05 10.33
N ASP A 36 23.34 4.42 10.39
CA ASP A 36 24.08 4.22 11.64
C ASP A 36 24.46 5.56 12.26
N ALA A 37 24.93 6.51 11.45
CA ALA A 37 25.25 7.86 11.91
C ALA A 37 24.00 8.63 12.40
N LEU A 38 22.86 8.50 11.72
CA LEU A 38 21.60 9.13 12.11
C LEU A 38 21.03 8.49 13.37
N ARG A 39 21.05 7.16 13.49
CA ARG A 39 20.63 6.40 14.68
C ARG A 39 21.46 6.78 15.90
N ALA A 40 22.78 6.86 15.75
CA ALA A 40 23.66 7.36 16.80
C ALA A 40 23.31 8.81 17.19
N ARG A 41 23.01 9.67 16.21
CA ARG A 41 22.62 11.07 16.46
C ARG A 41 21.24 11.21 17.10
N MET A 42 20.35 10.24 17.00
CA MET A 42 19.01 10.31 17.63
C MET A 42 18.90 9.47 18.91
N ALA A 43 19.98 8.89 19.41
CA ALA A 43 19.92 7.89 20.50
C ALA A 43 19.23 8.39 21.78
N ASP A 44 19.43 9.66 22.14
CA ASP A 44 18.83 10.35 23.31
C ASP A 44 17.34 10.65 23.16
N VAL A 45 16.84 10.74 21.94
CA VAL A 45 15.42 11.01 21.61
C VAL A 45 14.70 9.81 21.02
N SER A 46 15.42 8.71 20.79
CA SER A 46 14.87 7.45 20.30
C SER A 46 13.90 6.85 21.33
N GLY A 47 12.80 6.27 20.86
CA GLY A 47 11.79 5.67 21.74
C GLY A 47 10.83 6.66 22.39
N THR A 48 11.02 7.97 22.22
CA THR A 48 10.05 8.99 22.68
C THR A 48 8.77 9.04 21.84
N GLY A 49 8.74 8.33 20.71
CA GLY A 49 7.68 8.45 19.70
C GLY A 49 7.74 9.74 18.86
N LYS A 50 8.69 10.64 19.14
CA LYS A 50 8.84 11.92 18.45
C LYS A 50 9.73 11.85 17.21
N ILE A 51 10.52 10.79 17.06
CA ILE A 51 11.41 10.62 15.90
C ILE A 51 11.37 9.19 15.39
N ALA A 52 11.39 9.04 14.07
CA ALA A 52 11.57 7.74 13.43
C ALA A 52 12.37 7.84 12.12
N LEU A 53 12.92 6.70 11.70
CA LEU A 53 13.64 6.50 10.44
C LEU A 53 13.04 5.29 9.71
N HIS A 54 12.23 5.54 8.69
CA HIS A 54 11.45 4.51 7.98
C HIS A 54 11.99 4.25 6.57
N ASN A 55 11.70 3.05 6.06
CA ASN A 55 11.70 2.81 4.62
C ASN A 55 10.44 3.41 4.02
N GLY A 56 10.50 3.76 2.73
CA GLY A 56 9.41 4.49 2.08
C GLY A 56 9.59 6.00 2.26
N THR A 57 9.05 6.76 1.31
CA THR A 57 9.14 8.22 1.26
C THR A 57 7.78 8.84 0.95
N ASP A 58 7.05 8.27 -0.01
CA ASP A 58 5.80 8.84 -0.50
C ASP A 58 4.66 8.82 0.54
N GLU A 59 4.70 7.90 1.50
CA GLU A 59 3.71 7.76 2.56
C GLU A 59 3.98 8.64 3.79
N GLY A 60 5.13 9.31 3.86
CA GLY A 60 5.52 10.08 5.03
C GLY A 60 4.49 11.13 5.44
N GLY A 61 3.88 11.80 4.45
CA GLY A 61 2.78 12.74 4.66
C GLY A 61 1.53 12.08 5.27
N CYS A 62 1.19 10.87 4.82
CA CYS A 62 0.08 10.09 5.36
C CYS A 62 0.34 9.70 6.82
N LEU A 63 1.55 9.24 7.14
CA LEU A 63 1.94 8.91 8.52
C LEU A 63 1.94 10.14 9.44
N CYS A 64 2.41 11.30 8.96
CA CYS A 64 2.31 12.55 9.69
C CYS A 64 0.85 12.92 9.98
N ALA A 65 -0.04 12.84 8.99
CA ALA A 65 -1.47 13.09 9.19
C ALA A 65 -2.09 12.12 10.20
N ALA A 66 -1.76 10.83 10.12
CA ALA A 66 -2.22 9.81 11.06
C ALA A 66 -1.79 10.12 12.50
N SER A 67 -0.55 10.60 12.68
CA SER A 67 0.02 10.95 13.98
C SER A 67 -0.69 12.09 14.72
N LEU A 68 -1.52 12.87 14.01
CA LEU A 68 -2.32 13.97 14.56
C LEU A 68 -3.69 13.51 15.09
N ALA A 69 -4.03 12.23 14.94
CA ALA A 69 -5.29 11.71 15.44
C ALA A 69 -5.40 11.83 16.97
N GLN A 70 -6.53 12.33 17.46
CA GLN A 70 -6.75 12.57 18.89
C GLN A 70 -6.90 11.28 19.71
N HIS A 71 -7.40 10.22 19.08
CA HIS A 71 -7.61 8.92 19.71
C HIS A 71 -6.77 7.86 18.98
N PRO A 72 -5.77 7.26 19.65
CA PRO A 72 -5.00 6.15 19.11
C PRO A 72 -5.91 4.99 18.66
N LEU A 73 -5.71 4.50 17.44
CA LEU A 73 -6.38 3.28 16.99
C LEU A 73 -5.75 2.08 17.69
N LYS A 74 -6.57 1.17 18.21
CA LYS A 74 -6.11 -0.17 18.60
C LYS A 74 -6.20 -1.09 17.40
N LEU A 75 -5.05 -1.55 16.91
CA LEU A 75 -4.94 -2.32 15.68
C LEU A 75 -4.42 -3.73 15.96
N TYR A 76 -5.19 -4.73 15.52
CA TYR A 76 -4.70 -6.11 15.43
C TYR A 76 -4.14 -6.38 14.04
N VAL A 77 -2.89 -6.85 13.96
CA VAL A 77 -2.22 -7.18 12.71
C VAL A 77 -2.09 -8.69 12.58
N GLU A 78 -2.48 -9.22 11.43
CA GLU A 78 -2.31 -10.64 11.12
C GLU A 78 -1.68 -10.83 9.75
N THR A 79 -0.62 -11.64 9.71
CA THR A 79 0.01 -12.03 8.44
C THR A 79 -0.71 -13.24 7.88
N LEU A 80 -1.15 -13.17 6.63
CA LEU A 80 -1.86 -14.26 5.97
C LEU A 80 -0.88 -15.36 5.55
N GLY A 81 -1.16 -16.61 5.94
CA GLY A 81 -0.42 -17.78 5.46
C GLY A 81 0.94 -18.04 6.12
N ARG A 82 1.37 -17.20 7.07
CA ARG A 82 2.63 -17.37 7.82
C ARG A 82 2.55 -16.69 9.20
N PRO A 83 3.40 -17.07 10.18
CA PRO A 83 3.27 -16.58 11.55
C PRO A 83 3.65 -15.10 11.75
N SER A 84 4.49 -14.53 10.87
CA SER A 84 4.94 -13.14 11.00
C SER A 84 5.36 -12.53 9.65
N CYS A 85 5.62 -11.22 9.63
CA CYS A 85 6.18 -10.49 8.49
C CYS A 85 7.72 -10.41 8.58
N ASN A 86 8.38 -11.52 8.90
CA ASN A 86 9.85 -11.60 8.94
C ASN A 86 10.44 -11.90 7.56
N PHE A 87 10.28 -10.95 6.64
CA PHE A 87 10.84 -10.93 5.29
C PHE A 87 11.33 -9.53 4.98
N ILE A 88 12.27 -9.39 4.04
CA ILE A 88 12.67 -8.07 3.53
C ILE A 88 11.97 -7.84 2.20
N ALA A 89 11.12 -6.81 2.14
CA ALA A 89 10.44 -6.43 0.91
C ALA A 89 11.43 -5.90 -0.14
N LYS A 90 11.03 -5.95 -1.41
CA LYS A 90 11.80 -5.35 -2.49
C LYS A 90 11.88 -3.84 -2.25
N TYR A 91 13.05 -3.27 -2.52
CA TYR A 91 13.37 -1.85 -2.29
C TYR A 91 13.51 -1.46 -0.80
N GLU A 92 13.52 -2.44 0.10
CA GLU A 92 13.66 -2.24 1.54
C GLU A 92 14.90 -2.94 2.09
N ASP A 93 15.29 -2.54 3.29
CA ASP A 93 16.55 -2.96 3.92
C ASP A 93 16.40 -3.73 5.24
N ARG A 94 15.16 -3.95 5.71
CA ARG A 94 14.90 -4.54 7.01
C ARG A 94 13.64 -5.41 7.02
N PRO A 95 13.50 -6.30 8.02
CA PRO A 95 12.30 -7.11 8.17
C PRO A 95 11.03 -6.24 8.22
N PHE A 96 10.02 -6.62 7.46
CA PHE A 96 8.80 -5.83 7.33
C PHE A 96 8.02 -5.69 8.67
N ASP A 97 8.16 -6.66 9.57
CA ASP A 97 7.70 -6.56 10.96
C ASP A 97 8.26 -5.32 11.70
N GLU A 98 9.50 -4.91 11.41
CA GLU A 98 10.08 -3.67 11.97
C GLU A 98 9.43 -2.42 11.38
N ASN A 99 9.11 -2.44 10.08
CA ASN A 99 8.40 -1.35 9.40
C ASN A 99 6.97 -1.21 9.95
N ILE A 100 6.24 -2.31 10.15
CA ILE A 100 4.91 -2.28 10.78
C ILE A 100 4.98 -1.65 12.17
N ARG A 101 5.89 -2.13 13.05
CA ARG A 101 6.00 -1.60 14.42
C ARG A 101 6.37 -0.12 14.46
N SER A 102 7.38 0.28 13.69
CA SER A 102 7.86 1.66 13.68
C SER A 102 6.85 2.63 13.07
N SER A 103 6.20 2.27 11.96
CA SER A 103 5.13 3.06 11.34
C SER A 103 3.90 3.21 12.24
N CYS A 104 3.46 2.14 12.91
CA CYS A 104 2.37 2.23 13.89
C CYS A 104 2.74 3.16 15.06
N ALA A 105 3.94 2.99 15.63
CA ALA A 105 4.40 3.83 16.74
C ALA A 105 4.45 5.32 16.35
N PHE A 106 4.98 5.64 15.16
CA PHE A 106 5.01 7.02 14.67
C PHE A 106 3.61 7.58 14.39
N ALA A 107 2.71 6.78 13.82
CA ALA A 107 1.32 7.16 13.54
C ALA A 107 0.45 7.25 14.80
N GLY A 108 0.96 6.88 15.98
CA GLY A 108 0.16 6.84 17.21
C GLY A 108 -0.86 5.70 17.24
N ILE A 109 -0.60 4.60 16.53
CA ILE A 109 -1.42 3.38 16.50
C ILE A 109 -0.90 2.40 17.57
N GLU A 110 -1.81 1.91 18.40
CA GLU A 110 -1.52 0.88 19.41
C GLU A 110 -1.70 -0.51 18.80
N LEU A 111 -0.61 -1.26 18.66
CA LEU A 111 -0.69 -2.67 18.27
C LEU A 111 -1.20 -3.51 19.44
N THR A 112 -2.25 -4.32 19.21
CA THR A 112 -2.94 -5.03 20.28
C THR A 112 -3.43 -6.42 19.85
N THR A 113 -4.12 -7.11 20.76
CA THR A 113 -4.74 -8.42 20.52
C THR A 113 -6.04 -8.31 19.74
N TRP A 114 -6.51 -9.44 19.19
CA TRP A 114 -7.78 -9.48 18.45
C TRP A 114 -8.94 -8.91 19.28
N ASP A 115 -9.05 -9.25 20.56
CA ASP A 115 -10.21 -8.90 21.39
C ASP A 115 -10.27 -7.40 21.66
N GLU A 116 -9.11 -6.78 21.89
CA GLU A 116 -8.96 -5.36 22.26
C GLU A 116 -8.96 -4.41 21.04
N ALA A 117 -8.76 -4.93 19.83
CA ALA A 117 -8.61 -4.10 18.64
C ALA A 117 -9.90 -3.43 18.17
N ASP A 118 -9.82 -2.18 17.74
CA ASP A 118 -10.90 -1.48 17.05
C ASP A 118 -10.99 -1.92 15.58
N LYS A 119 -9.83 -2.17 14.96
CA LYS A 119 -9.70 -2.57 13.55
C LYS A 119 -8.66 -3.66 13.34
N VAL A 120 -8.71 -4.28 12.17
CA VAL A 120 -7.86 -5.39 11.79
C VAL A 120 -7.09 -5.05 10.53
N LEU A 121 -5.78 -5.26 10.53
CA LEU A 121 -4.94 -5.22 9.33
C LEU A 121 -4.53 -6.64 8.97
N LEU A 122 -4.96 -7.10 7.80
CA LEU A 122 -4.47 -8.34 7.22
C LEU A 122 -3.36 -8.02 6.23
N VAL A 123 -2.20 -8.63 6.40
CA VAL A 123 -1.06 -8.46 5.50
C VAL A 123 -1.00 -9.67 4.57
N LEU A 124 -1.14 -9.45 3.27
CA LEU A 124 -0.89 -10.47 2.26
C LEU A 124 0.59 -10.42 1.87
N PRO A 125 1.39 -11.42 2.28
CA PRO A 125 2.83 -11.41 2.06
C PRO A 125 3.27 -11.86 0.66
N PRO A 126 4.55 -11.64 0.30
CA PRO A 126 5.16 -12.32 -0.84
C PRO A 126 5.13 -13.84 -0.65
N ASP A 127 4.87 -14.55 -1.75
CA ASP A 127 4.93 -16.02 -1.78
C ASP A 127 6.38 -16.52 -1.87
N THR A 128 7.31 -15.70 -2.38
CA THR A 128 8.72 -16.01 -2.54
C THR A 128 9.60 -14.84 -2.13
N GLU A 129 10.84 -15.15 -1.76
CA GLU A 129 11.87 -14.17 -1.41
C GLU A 129 13.09 -14.37 -2.34
N PRO A 130 13.59 -13.32 -3.01
CA PRO A 130 13.17 -11.91 -2.91
C PRO A 130 11.78 -11.65 -3.52
N GLN A 131 11.06 -10.67 -2.96
CA GLN A 131 9.77 -10.22 -3.49
C GLN A 131 9.92 -9.75 -4.95
N GLN A 132 8.93 -10.06 -5.77
CA GLN A 132 8.90 -9.70 -7.19
C GLN A 132 8.13 -8.41 -7.45
N ASP A 133 8.42 -7.77 -8.58
CA ASP A 133 7.59 -6.69 -9.12
C ASP A 133 6.37 -7.29 -9.82
N VAL A 134 5.18 -6.72 -9.65
CA VAL A 134 3.93 -7.27 -10.21
C VAL A 134 4.00 -7.45 -11.72
N LEU A 135 4.72 -6.59 -12.43
CA LEU A 135 4.85 -6.68 -13.90
C LEU A 135 5.93 -7.66 -14.35
N ALA A 136 6.83 -8.07 -13.46
CA ALA A 136 7.88 -9.05 -13.72
C ALA A 136 7.57 -10.42 -13.09
N ALA A 137 6.49 -10.53 -12.33
CA ALA A 137 6.10 -11.74 -11.64
C ALA A 137 5.76 -12.86 -12.62
N ASP A 138 6.07 -14.10 -12.23
CA ASP A 138 5.66 -15.26 -13.01
C ASP A 138 4.13 -15.35 -13.06
N THR A 139 3.59 -15.40 -14.27
CA THR A 139 2.14 -15.54 -14.51
C THR A 139 1.66 -16.99 -14.42
N SER A 140 2.57 -17.96 -14.25
CA SER A 140 2.21 -19.35 -14.03
C SER A 140 1.33 -19.47 -12.78
N TYR A 141 0.26 -20.25 -12.90
CA TYR A 141 -0.73 -20.39 -11.84
C TYR A 141 -1.17 -21.83 -11.75
N SER A 142 -0.61 -22.53 -10.77
CA SER A 142 -0.85 -23.95 -10.55
C SER A 142 -2.12 -24.20 -9.72
N VAL A 143 -2.55 -25.47 -9.68
CA VAL A 143 -3.60 -25.90 -8.74
C VAL A 143 -3.21 -25.62 -7.29
N ALA A 144 -1.92 -25.74 -6.94
CA ALA A 144 -1.44 -25.45 -5.60
C ALA A 144 -1.58 -23.96 -5.25
N ASP A 145 -1.32 -23.06 -6.20
CA ASP A 145 -1.53 -21.61 -6.03
C ASP A 145 -3.02 -21.30 -5.83
N ALA A 146 -3.89 -21.91 -6.64
CA ALA A 146 -5.34 -21.76 -6.48
C ALA A 146 -5.85 -22.24 -5.11
N MET A 147 -5.32 -23.35 -4.60
CA MET A 147 -5.64 -23.85 -3.27
C MET A 147 -5.08 -22.93 -2.16
N ARG A 148 -3.87 -22.38 -2.33
CA ARG A 148 -3.28 -21.40 -1.41
C ARG A 148 -4.15 -20.16 -1.33
N ASP A 149 -4.43 -19.52 -2.45
CA ASP A 149 -5.26 -18.31 -2.52
C ASP A 149 -6.67 -18.57 -1.99
N GLY A 150 -7.22 -19.76 -2.23
CA GLY A 150 -8.49 -20.17 -1.64
C GLY A 150 -8.47 -20.13 -0.10
N ARG A 151 -7.47 -20.76 0.53
CA ARG A 151 -7.33 -20.77 2.00
C ARG A 151 -7.10 -19.36 2.57
N LEU A 152 -6.27 -18.56 1.91
CA LEU A 152 -5.99 -17.19 2.34
C LEU A 152 -7.26 -16.31 2.23
N ALA A 153 -8.02 -16.46 1.15
CA ALA A 153 -9.28 -15.76 0.97
C ALA A 153 -10.34 -16.18 2.01
N ASP A 154 -10.44 -17.48 2.32
CA ASP A 154 -11.32 -17.97 3.38
C ASP A 154 -10.97 -17.34 4.75
N ARG A 155 -9.68 -17.11 5.00
CA ARG A 155 -9.21 -16.42 6.21
C ARG A 155 -9.63 -14.94 6.24
N VAL A 156 -9.53 -14.23 5.12
CA VAL A 156 -10.04 -12.85 5.02
C VAL A 156 -11.55 -12.81 5.29
N VAL A 157 -12.31 -13.75 4.72
CA VAL A 157 -13.76 -13.86 4.91
C VAL A 157 -14.12 -14.16 6.37
N ASP A 158 -13.40 -15.05 7.04
CA ASP A 158 -13.55 -15.31 8.48
C ASP A 158 -13.40 -14.02 9.30
N LYS A 159 -12.40 -13.19 9.00
CA LYS A 159 -12.17 -11.92 9.70
C LYS A 159 -13.27 -10.91 9.46
N LEU A 160 -13.73 -10.76 8.21
CA LEU A 160 -14.84 -9.89 7.85
C LEU A 160 -16.14 -10.30 8.58
N ARG A 161 -16.41 -11.61 8.69
CA ARG A 161 -17.62 -12.12 9.38
C ARG A 161 -17.64 -11.85 10.88
N ARG A 162 -16.49 -11.66 11.51
CA ARG A 162 -16.40 -11.37 12.96
C ARG A 162 -16.69 -9.90 13.31
N GLY A 163 -17.02 -9.06 12.32
CA GLY A 163 -17.64 -7.75 12.54
C GLY A 163 -16.70 -6.59 12.85
N LYS A 164 -15.38 -6.81 12.94
CA LYS A 164 -14.39 -5.72 13.04
C LYS A 164 -14.05 -5.19 11.64
N PRO A 165 -13.87 -3.87 11.43
CA PRO A 165 -13.40 -3.34 10.15
C PRO A 165 -12.05 -3.95 9.77
N VAL A 166 -11.94 -4.46 8.54
CA VAL A 166 -10.76 -5.15 8.03
C VAL A 166 -10.11 -4.31 6.93
N GLY A 167 -8.84 -3.97 7.09
CA GLY A 167 -7.98 -3.50 6.02
C GLY A 167 -7.15 -4.66 5.44
N LEU A 168 -6.90 -4.63 4.14
CA LEU A 168 -6.01 -5.58 3.47
C LEU A 168 -4.81 -4.83 2.88
N LEU A 169 -3.64 -5.06 3.47
CA LEU A 169 -2.36 -4.62 2.95
C LEU A 169 -1.80 -5.70 2.02
N ASP A 170 -1.82 -5.42 0.73
CA ASP A 170 -1.36 -6.34 -0.30
C ASP A 170 0.07 -6.01 -0.69
N VAL A 171 1.00 -6.75 -0.11
CA VAL A 171 2.44 -6.65 -0.37
C VAL A 171 2.96 -7.97 -0.94
N ARG A 172 2.10 -8.72 -1.64
CA ARG A 172 2.57 -9.95 -2.31
C ARG A 172 3.59 -9.63 -3.39
N TYR A 173 3.36 -8.52 -4.09
CA TYR A 173 4.27 -7.96 -5.08
C TYR A 173 4.60 -6.51 -4.74
N ALA A 174 5.74 -6.03 -5.24
CA ALA A 174 5.99 -4.60 -5.33
C ALA A 174 5.31 -4.03 -6.59
N ASN A 175 5.03 -2.73 -6.56
CA ASN A 175 4.44 -1.95 -7.65
C ASN A 175 3.07 -2.43 -8.12
N GLY A 176 2.27 -3.03 -7.23
CA GLY A 176 0.86 -3.36 -7.48
C GLY A 176 0.38 -4.62 -6.75
N GLY A 177 -0.95 -4.73 -6.68
CA GLY A 177 -1.64 -5.80 -5.97
C GLY A 177 -1.73 -7.14 -6.71
N ALA A 178 -2.03 -8.19 -5.94
CA ALA A 178 -2.20 -9.56 -6.41
C ALA A 178 -3.58 -9.79 -7.03
N MET A 179 -3.74 -9.45 -8.32
CA MET A 179 -5.01 -9.62 -9.06
C MET A 179 -5.67 -10.99 -8.88
N ARG A 180 -4.91 -12.09 -9.02
CA ARG A 180 -5.47 -13.46 -8.91
C ARG A 180 -6.03 -13.78 -7.53
N PHE A 181 -5.36 -13.30 -6.48
CA PHE A 181 -5.84 -13.44 -5.11
C PHE A 181 -7.14 -12.64 -4.91
N MET A 182 -7.16 -11.39 -5.39
CA MET A 182 -8.33 -10.52 -5.27
C MET A 182 -9.54 -11.03 -6.07
N GLU A 183 -9.32 -11.59 -7.28
CA GLU A 183 -10.35 -12.31 -8.05
C GLU A 183 -10.88 -13.54 -7.29
N THR A 184 -9.99 -14.25 -6.59
CA THR A 184 -10.35 -15.43 -5.77
C THR A 184 -11.14 -15.01 -4.52
N LEU A 185 -10.81 -13.87 -3.92
CA LEU A 185 -11.53 -13.27 -2.79
C LEU A 185 -12.92 -12.78 -3.20
N ALA A 186 -13.06 -12.13 -4.35
CA ALA A 186 -14.33 -11.62 -4.87
C ALA A 186 -15.41 -12.69 -5.08
N ARG A 187 -14.99 -13.92 -5.38
CA ARG A 187 -15.89 -15.09 -5.48
C ARG A 187 -16.46 -15.51 -4.13
N ARG A 188 -15.87 -15.09 -3.01
CA ARG A 188 -16.25 -15.50 -1.65
C ARG A 188 -16.92 -14.39 -0.85
N CYS A 189 -16.53 -13.14 -1.06
CA CYS A 189 -17.14 -11.97 -0.42
C CYS A 189 -17.15 -10.76 -1.34
N ASP A 190 -17.87 -9.72 -0.93
CA ASP A 190 -17.78 -8.42 -1.58
C ASP A 190 -16.46 -7.77 -1.19
N VAL A 191 -15.53 -7.56 -2.13
CA VAL A 191 -14.25 -6.91 -1.81
C VAL A 191 -14.43 -5.46 -1.36
N LEU A 192 -15.56 -4.82 -1.69
CA LEU A 192 -15.90 -3.49 -1.17
C LEU A 192 -16.36 -3.51 0.29
N SER A 193 -16.43 -4.68 0.93
CA SER A 193 -16.61 -4.78 2.40
C SER A 193 -15.32 -4.55 3.18
N LEU A 194 -14.16 -4.51 2.52
CA LEU A 194 -12.91 -4.07 3.13
C LEU A 194 -13.03 -2.60 3.51
N SER A 195 -12.58 -2.28 4.72
CA SER A 195 -12.51 -0.90 5.21
C SER A 195 -11.33 -0.13 4.64
N ALA A 196 -10.30 -0.82 4.15
CA ALA A 196 -9.12 -0.23 3.53
C ALA A 196 -8.42 -1.26 2.63
N TYR A 197 -7.73 -0.79 1.59
CA TYR A 197 -6.88 -1.59 0.72
C TYR A 197 -5.69 -0.75 0.30
N ALA A 198 -4.48 -1.32 0.23
CA ALA A 198 -3.31 -0.65 -0.35
C ALA A 198 -2.33 -1.67 -0.91
N ALA A 199 -1.74 -1.35 -2.07
CA ALA A 199 -0.72 -2.16 -2.76
C ALA A 199 0.22 -1.33 -3.64
N TRP A 200 0.19 0.01 -3.52
CA TRP A 200 0.92 0.91 -4.40
C TRP A 200 2.43 0.98 -4.08
N ASN A 201 3.25 0.92 -5.14
CA ASN A 201 4.71 1.12 -5.12
C ASN A 201 5.49 0.15 -4.20
N THR A 202 6.08 0.60 -3.10
CA THR A 202 6.82 -0.26 -2.15
C THR A 202 5.92 -0.76 -1.02
N ALA A 203 6.37 -1.79 -0.29
CA ALA A 203 5.59 -2.32 0.83
C ALA A 203 5.37 -1.26 1.94
N SER A 204 6.37 -0.40 2.18
CA SER A 204 6.26 0.72 3.13
C SER A 204 5.36 1.84 2.64
N ASN A 205 5.35 2.16 1.34
CA ASN A 205 4.38 3.13 0.81
C ASN A 205 2.93 2.64 1.01
N ALA A 206 2.66 1.38 0.69
CA ALA A 206 1.37 0.76 0.92
C ALA A 206 1.00 0.71 2.41
N LEU A 207 1.97 0.40 3.28
CA LEU A 207 1.80 0.37 4.73
C LEU A 207 1.41 1.75 5.29
N GLY A 208 2.15 2.81 5.01
CA GLY A 208 1.82 4.12 5.56
C GLY A 208 0.48 4.67 5.04
N THR A 209 0.15 4.38 3.78
CA THR A 209 -1.15 4.72 3.18
C THR A 209 -2.30 4.03 3.94
N ILE A 210 -2.21 2.71 4.12
CA ILE A 210 -3.29 1.96 4.77
C ILE A 210 -3.40 2.25 6.26
N LEU A 211 -2.28 2.47 6.96
CA LEU A 211 -2.29 2.85 8.37
C LEU A 211 -2.96 4.22 8.56
N ALA A 212 -2.66 5.19 7.70
CA ALA A 212 -3.33 6.50 7.75
C ALA A 212 -4.83 6.38 7.47
N GLN A 213 -5.23 5.59 6.48
CA GLN A 213 -6.64 5.32 6.22
C GLN A 213 -7.33 4.64 7.41
N LEU A 214 -6.69 3.64 8.02
CA LEU A 214 -7.26 2.94 9.18
C LEU A 214 -7.33 3.85 10.42
N GLN A 215 -6.36 4.73 10.65
CA GLN A 215 -6.37 5.66 11.78
C GLN A 215 -7.42 6.76 11.61
N LEU A 216 -7.48 7.37 10.42
CA LEU A 216 -8.28 8.59 10.18
C LEU A 216 -9.66 8.29 9.60
N GLY A 217 -9.82 7.19 8.87
CA GLY A 217 -11.06 6.81 8.23
C GLY A 217 -12.08 6.25 9.23
N GLN A 218 -13.18 6.96 9.47
CA GLN A 218 -14.24 6.53 10.40
C GLN A 218 -15.33 5.67 9.73
N GLY A 219 -14.99 5.01 8.62
CA GLY A 219 -15.96 4.37 7.74
C GLY A 219 -16.79 5.39 6.95
N GLY A 220 -17.92 4.95 6.40
CA GLY A 220 -18.81 5.80 5.62
C GLY A 220 -18.32 6.09 4.20
N GLN A 221 -18.95 7.06 3.54
CA GLN A 221 -18.81 7.26 2.09
C GLN A 221 -17.39 7.67 1.67
N ALA A 222 -16.76 8.61 2.35
CA ALA A 222 -15.41 9.08 1.98
C ALA A 222 -14.37 7.96 2.09
N ASN A 223 -14.43 7.18 3.17
CA ASN A 223 -13.54 6.03 3.35
C ASN A 223 -13.80 4.95 2.28
N ASN A 224 -15.05 4.66 1.96
CA ASN A 224 -15.40 3.68 0.94
C ASN A 224 -14.94 4.12 -0.47
N ILE A 225 -15.05 5.42 -0.78
CA ILE A 225 -14.54 6.01 -2.03
C ILE A 225 -13.01 5.85 -2.08
N PHE A 226 -12.31 6.18 -1.01
CA PHE A 226 -10.85 6.06 -0.98
C PHE A 226 -10.40 4.59 -1.13
N THR A 227 -11.06 3.63 -0.46
CA THR A 227 -10.80 2.20 -0.68
C THR A 227 -11.04 1.78 -2.12
N LEU A 228 -12.11 2.28 -2.76
CA LEU A 228 -12.39 2.00 -4.17
C LEU A 228 -11.30 2.60 -5.08
N GLU A 229 -10.82 3.81 -4.80
CA GLU A 229 -9.71 4.42 -5.54
C GLU A 229 -8.42 3.60 -5.43
N ARG A 230 -8.11 3.05 -4.24
CA ARG A 230 -6.98 2.13 -4.07
C ARG A 230 -7.16 0.81 -4.83
N LEU A 231 -8.37 0.24 -4.86
CA LEU A 231 -8.64 -0.95 -5.67
C LEU A 231 -8.52 -0.68 -7.19
N LEU A 232 -8.83 0.54 -7.63
CA LEU A 232 -8.72 0.93 -9.04
C LEU A 232 -7.28 1.26 -9.43
N ASP A 233 -6.52 1.97 -8.59
CA ASP A 233 -5.13 2.33 -8.86
C ASP A 233 -4.19 1.15 -8.52
N ASP A 234 -3.99 0.88 -7.23
CA ASP A 234 -3.01 -0.07 -6.70
C ASP A 234 -3.20 -1.51 -7.24
N LEU A 235 -4.43 -1.89 -7.62
CA LEU A 235 -4.74 -3.22 -8.13
C LEU A 235 -5.04 -3.19 -9.64
N ILE A 236 -6.18 -2.64 -10.08
CA ILE A 236 -6.58 -2.71 -11.51
C ILE A 236 -5.54 -2.03 -12.42
N TYR A 237 -5.14 -0.80 -12.08
CA TYR A 237 -4.19 -0.07 -12.91
C TYR A 237 -2.81 -0.70 -12.85
N GLN A 238 -2.21 -0.79 -11.66
CA GLN A 238 -0.83 -1.22 -11.48
C GLN A 238 -0.57 -2.65 -11.98
N SER A 239 -1.48 -3.59 -11.70
CA SER A 239 -1.25 -5.01 -11.99
C SER A 239 -1.72 -5.46 -13.38
N ARG A 240 -2.55 -4.67 -14.07
CA ARG A 240 -3.13 -5.07 -15.36
C ARG A 240 -3.03 -3.96 -16.41
N VAL A 241 -3.69 -2.82 -16.18
CA VAL A 241 -3.84 -1.79 -17.23
C VAL A 241 -2.52 -1.13 -17.57
N ARG A 242 -1.63 -0.90 -16.60
CA ARG A 242 -0.32 -0.28 -16.81
C ARG A 242 0.52 -1.04 -17.84
N SER A 243 0.51 -2.37 -17.82
CA SER A 243 1.21 -3.21 -18.79
C SER A 243 0.61 -3.12 -20.20
N GLN A 244 -0.72 -3.11 -20.28
CA GLN A 244 -1.45 -2.96 -21.54
C GLN A 244 -1.20 -1.58 -22.16
N LEU A 245 -1.24 -0.53 -21.33
CA LEU A 245 -0.95 0.84 -21.74
C LEU A 245 0.50 0.99 -22.20
N ARG A 246 1.47 0.42 -21.46
CA ARG A 246 2.87 0.38 -21.88
C ARG A 246 3.03 -0.21 -23.27
N THR A 247 2.38 -1.35 -23.52
CA THR A 247 2.44 -2.04 -24.82
C THR A 247 1.81 -1.19 -25.94
N ALA A 248 0.62 -0.62 -25.69
CA ALA A 248 -0.07 0.21 -26.66
C ALA A 248 0.72 1.48 -27.02
N LEU A 249 1.30 2.15 -26.02
CA LEU A 249 2.09 3.37 -26.23
C LEU A 249 3.45 3.09 -26.89
N ALA A 250 4.13 2.00 -26.50
CA ALA A 250 5.37 1.58 -27.15
C ALA A 250 5.16 1.28 -28.65
N ALA A 251 4.02 0.66 -29.01
CA ALA A 251 3.66 0.43 -30.41
C ALA A 251 3.43 1.73 -31.22
N LEU A 252 3.17 2.84 -30.53
CA LEU A 252 3.04 4.17 -31.11
C LEU A 252 4.35 4.98 -31.10
N GLY A 253 5.45 4.40 -30.61
CA GLY A 253 6.75 5.06 -30.50
C GLY A 253 6.86 6.07 -29.35
N GLU A 254 5.97 5.99 -28.36
CA GLU A 254 6.03 6.83 -27.15
C GLU A 254 7.04 6.27 -26.13
N ASP A 255 7.71 7.18 -25.42
CA ASP A 255 8.49 6.84 -24.23
C ASP A 255 7.57 6.89 -23.00
N VAL A 256 7.36 5.74 -22.38
CA VAL A 256 6.45 5.56 -21.25
C VAL A 256 6.90 6.29 -19.97
N LEU A 257 8.16 6.74 -19.92
CA LEU A 257 8.72 7.56 -18.84
C LEU A 257 8.71 9.07 -19.17
N SER A 258 8.48 9.43 -20.44
CA SER A 258 8.46 10.82 -20.91
C SER A 258 7.56 10.95 -22.14
N LEU A 259 6.24 10.88 -21.90
CA LEU A 259 5.21 10.93 -22.92
C LEU A 259 5.22 12.28 -23.64
N LYS A 260 5.25 12.25 -24.97
CA LYS A 260 5.11 13.45 -25.81
C LYS A 260 3.64 13.83 -25.96
N ASP A 261 2.79 12.86 -26.25
CA ASP A 261 1.34 13.05 -26.35
C ASP A 261 0.60 12.47 -25.14
N LYS A 262 0.65 13.21 -24.02
CA LYS A 262 -0.04 12.83 -22.78
C LYS A 262 -1.56 12.70 -22.98
N GLN A 263 -2.17 13.54 -23.81
CA GLN A 263 -3.62 13.53 -24.04
C GLN A 263 -4.05 12.23 -24.71
N ARG A 264 -3.33 11.80 -25.75
CA ARG A 264 -3.59 10.51 -26.40
C ARG A 264 -3.34 9.34 -25.45
N ALA A 265 -2.30 9.41 -24.62
CA ALA A 265 -2.07 8.39 -23.60
C ALA A 265 -3.22 8.29 -22.59
N GLU A 266 -3.80 9.41 -22.18
CA GLU A 266 -4.98 9.44 -21.30
C GLU A 266 -6.24 8.89 -21.98
N GLN A 267 -6.42 9.08 -23.28
CA GLN A 267 -7.50 8.43 -24.03
C GLN A 267 -7.37 6.90 -24.00
N HIS A 268 -6.17 6.38 -24.28
CA HIS A 268 -5.89 4.95 -24.19
C HIS A 268 -6.06 4.42 -22.75
N LEU A 269 -5.60 5.17 -21.74
CA LEU A 269 -5.79 4.85 -20.33
C LEU A 269 -7.27 4.67 -20.00
N ASN A 270 -8.11 5.66 -20.34
CA ASN A 270 -9.53 5.62 -20.00
C ASN A 270 -10.24 4.42 -20.65
N THR A 271 -9.99 4.15 -21.93
CA THR A 271 -10.55 2.96 -22.60
C THR A 271 -10.13 1.66 -21.93
N LEU A 272 -8.84 1.49 -21.60
CA LEU A 272 -8.35 0.28 -20.96
C LEU A 272 -8.87 0.12 -19.53
N MET A 273 -8.96 1.21 -18.77
CA MET A 273 -9.53 1.19 -17.41
C MET A 273 -11.01 0.83 -17.41
N GLU A 274 -11.82 1.45 -18.28
CA GLU A 274 -13.25 1.14 -18.42
C GLU A 274 -13.45 -0.35 -18.74
N GLN A 275 -12.72 -0.87 -19.71
CA GLN A 275 -12.77 -2.29 -20.07
C GLN A 275 -12.32 -3.21 -18.92
N ALA A 276 -11.22 -2.87 -18.24
CA ALA A 276 -10.69 -3.66 -17.15
C ALA A 276 -11.65 -3.71 -15.95
N VAL A 277 -12.27 -2.57 -15.61
CA VAL A 277 -13.24 -2.45 -14.52
C VAL A 277 -14.54 -3.16 -14.85
N GLN A 278 -15.11 -2.95 -16.04
CA GLN A 278 -16.36 -3.59 -16.47
C GLN A 278 -16.24 -5.11 -16.55
N SER A 279 -15.09 -5.63 -17.00
CA SER A 279 -14.82 -7.08 -17.08
C SER A 279 -14.37 -7.70 -15.75
N SER A 280 -14.15 -6.90 -14.71
CA SER A 280 -13.58 -7.40 -13.46
C SER A 280 -14.62 -8.11 -12.58
N PRO A 281 -14.34 -9.34 -12.11
CA PRO A 281 -15.22 -10.02 -11.16
C PRO A 281 -15.23 -9.34 -9.77
N LEU A 282 -14.29 -8.43 -9.48
CA LEU A 282 -14.18 -7.72 -8.21
C LEU A 282 -15.46 -6.95 -7.87
N PHE A 283 -16.09 -6.34 -8.88
CA PHE A 283 -17.19 -5.40 -8.67
C PHE A 283 -18.58 -6.01 -8.86
N ARG A 284 -18.68 -7.33 -9.12
CA ARG A 284 -19.96 -8.06 -9.22
C ARG A 284 -20.98 -7.36 -10.14
N GLU A 285 -20.54 -6.98 -11.34
CA GLU A 285 -21.35 -6.28 -12.35
C GLU A 285 -21.84 -4.86 -11.96
N ARG A 286 -21.46 -4.34 -10.79
CA ARG A 286 -21.76 -2.95 -10.39
C ARG A 286 -21.11 -1.96 -11.33
N GLN A 287 -21.83 -0.89 -11.63
CA GLN A 287 -21.27 0.19 -12.43
C GLN A 287 -20.40 1.08 -11.55
N ILE A 288 -19.10 1.04 -11.82
CA ILE A 288 -18.12 1.91 -11.17
C ILE A 288 -17.91 3.15 -12.03
N GLN A 289 -18.34 4.30 -11.51
CA GLN A 289 -18.03 5.58 -12.12
C GLN A 289 -16.71 6.10 -11.53
N ALA A 290 -15.70 6.31 -12.37
CA ALA A 290 -14.45 6.93 -11.96
C ALA A 290 -13.83 7.70 -13.13
N ARG A 291 -12.95 8.65 -12.81
CA ARG A 291 -12.13 9.38 -13.77
C ARG A 291 -10.69 8.94 -13.61
N TYR A 292 -10.00 8.78 -14.74
CA TYR A 292 -8.62 8.35 -14.80
C TYR A 292 -7.79 9.39 -15.55
N ALA A 293 -6.68 9.81 -14.96
CA ALA A 293 -5.73 10.75 -15.56
C ALA A 293 -4.30 10.33 -15.25
N LEU A 294 -3.35 10.82 -16.03
CA LEU A 294 -1.94 10.72 -15.72
C LEU A 294 -1.52 12.02 -15.01
N PRO A 295 -1.04 11.98 -13.75
CA PRO A 295 -0.61 13.19 -13.05
C PRO A 295 0.66 13.79 -13.66
N TRP A 296 1.47 12.94 -14.32
CA TRP A 296 2.73 13.29 -14.95
C TRP A 296 2.73 12.79 -16.40
N PRO A 297 3.64 13.27 -17.27
CA PRO A 297 3.84 12.70 -18.61
C PRO A 297 4.55 11.33 -18.55
N ARG A 298 4.07 10.40 -17.72
CA ARG A 298 4.53 9.02 -17.59
C ARG A 298 3.41 8.13 -17.05
N ILE A 299 3.55 6.82 -17.16
CA ILE A 299 2.51 5.83 -16.80
C ILE A 299 2.84 5.00 -15.55
N PHE A 300 3.66 5.51 -14.64
CA PHE A 300 4.00 4.74 -13.43
C PHE A 300 2.81 4.71 -12.46
N GLU A 301 2.21 5.88 -12.19
CA GLU A 301 0.99 6.05 -11.41
C GLU A 301 -0.15 6.68 -12.22
N ALA A 302 -1.39 6.41 -11.81
CA ALA A 302 -2.59 7.04 -12.34
C ALA A 302 -3.30 7.83 -11.23
N SER A 303 -3.84 8.99 -11.59
CA SER A 303 -4.80 9.69 -10.75
C SER A 303 -6.17 9.05 -10.96
N VAL A 304 -6.74 8.49 -9.90
CA VAL A 304 -8.08 7.91 -9.90
C VAL A 304 -8.99 8.74 -9.00
N THR A 305 -10.16 9.12 -9.51
CA THR A 305 -11.20 9.77 -8.71
C THR A 305 -12.52 9.02 -8.88
N ALA A 306 -12.99 8.35 -7.84
CA ALA A 306 -14.23 7.58 -7.90
C ALA A 306 -15.46 8.46 -7.60
N GLY A 307 -16.50 8.31 -8.40
CA GLY A 307 -17.81 8.95 -8.22
C GLY A 307 -18.63 8.26 -7.12
N GLY A 308 -19.48 9.04 -6.43
CA GLY A 308 -20.27 8.57 -5.30
C GLY A 308 -21.18 7.37 -5.61
N ARG A 309 -20.99 6.31 -4.82
CA ARG A 309 -21.58 4.95 -4.83
C ARG A 309 -21.51 4.20 -6.18
N PRO A 310 -20.90 2.99 -6.21
CA PRO A 310 -21.25 1.98 -7.19
C PRO A 310 -22.78 1.79 -7.15
N LEU A 311 -23.45 2.00 -8.28
CA LEU A 311 -24.84 1.58 -8.43
C LEU A 311 -24.92 0.05 -8.41
#